data_AF-A0A927CJF1-F1
#
_entry.id   AF-A0A927CJF1-F1
#
_cell.length_a   1.000
_cell.length_b   1.000
_cell.length_c   1.000
_cell.angle_alpha   90.00
_cell.angle_beta   90.00
_cell.angle_gamma   90.00
#
_symmetry.space_group_name_H-M   'P 1'
#
loop_
_entity.id
_entity.type
_entity.pdbx_description
1 polymer ?
#
loop_
_entity_poly.entity_id
_entity_poly.type
_entity_poly.pdbx_seq_one_letter_code
_entity_poly.pdbx_strand_id
1 'polypeptide(L)'
;MANAIAMPVIDRVLDDGVRCTYLASDTACPGSDYQNVHSDLPPLFPGLGVSLPVYSLVLNVPLVDVNEENGPLEVWPGGTHLNPDNTEHTAIDGEMVKAATMMHAEKVFMPAGSIVIRDIRMWHRGTPNRTNANRTNVALIYNKDWYGAGGEIHIPQETYDALPPRVRELFRFERIGYAAKMPWEW
;
A
#
# COMPACT_ATOMS: atom_id res chain seq x y z
N MET A 1 3.82 -0.55 -13.20
CA MET A 1 4.88 0.17 -12.46
C MET A 1 4.87 1.68 -12.74
N ALA A 2 4.73 2.16 -13.98
CA ALA A 2 4.38 3.56 -14.27
C ALA A 2 3.00 3.63 -14.93
N ASN A 3 1.93 3.46 -14.14
CA ASN A 3 0.58 3.47 -14.68
C ASN A 3 0.20 4.88 -15.16
N ALA A 4 -0.21 5.03 -16.42
CA ALA A 4 -0.47 6.33 -17.04
C ALA A 4 -1.60 7.14 -16.37
N ILE A 5 -2.51 6.48 -15.66
CA ILE A 5 -3.60 7.11 -14.91
C ILE A 5 -3.15 7.47 -13.50
N ALA A 6 -2.43 6.57 -12.82
CA ALA A 6 -2.03 6.78 -11.42
C ALA A 6 -0.87 7.79 -11.29
N MET A 7 0.12 7.74 -12.19
CA MET A 7 1.35 8.53 -12.05
C MET A 7 1.11 10.04 -11.99
N PRO A 8 0.24 10.67 -12.82
CA PRO A 8 -0.03 12.10 -12.69
C PRO A 8 -0.54 12.51 -11.31
N VAL A 9 -1.34 11.66 -10.65
CA VAL A 9 -1.83 11.90 -9.28
C VAL A 9 -0.69 11.74 -8.28
N ILE A 10 0.06 10.64 -8.37
CA ILE A 10 1.18 10.35 -7.47
C ILE A 10 2.24 11.45 -7.55
N ASP A 11 2.63 11.85 -8.75
CA ASP A 11 3.63 12.89 -8.99
C ASP A 11 3.15 14.24 -8.45
N ARG A 12 1.86 14.54 -8.57
CA ARG A 12 1.31 15.80 -8.04
C ARG A 12 1.26 15.83 -6.52
N VAL A 13 1.06 14.68 -5.88
CA VAL A 13 0.88 14.55 -4.42
C VAL A 13 2.21 14.40 -3.69
N LEU A 14 3.16 13.65 -4.27
CA LEU A 14 4.48 13.42 -3.70
C LEU A 14 5.56 14.38 -4.23
N ASP A 15 5.21 15.23 -5.20
CA ASP A 15 6.11 16.17 -5.88
C ASP A 15 7.26 15.45 -6.62
N ASP A 16 8.37 16.15 -6.82
CA ASP A 16 9.52 15.64 -7.57
C ASP A 16 10.26 14.51 -6.85
N GLY A 17 10.92 13.66 -7.63
CA GLY A 17 11.80 12.63 -7.09
C GLY A 17 11.11 11.37 -6.59
N VAL A 18 9.83 11.15 -6.90
CA VAL A 18 9.08 9.93 -6.53
C VAL A 18 9.89 8.66 -6.79
N ARG A 19 9.80 7.72 -5.84
CA ARG A 19 10.43 6.39 -5.92
C ARG A 19 9.40 5.31 -5.62
N CYS A 20 9.53 4.15 -6.24
CA CYS A 20 8.75 2.96 -5.91
C CYS A 20 9.64 2.01 -5.10
N THR A 21 9.34 1.81 -3.81
CA THR A 21 10.19 0.99 -2.90
C THR A 21 9.51 -0.30 -2.44
N TYR A 22 8.32 -0.57 -2.97
CA TYR A 22 7.62 -1.82 -2.72
C TYR A 22 6.85 -2.23 -3.96
N LEU A 23 6.92 -3.51 -4.29
CA LEU A 23 6.14 -4.16 -5.32
C LEU A 23 5.87 -5.59 -4.85
N ALA A 24 4.62 -5.89 -4.52
CA ALA A 24 4.23 -7.23 -4.12
C ALA A 24 2.79 -7.54 -4.52
N SER A 25 2.40 -8.79 -4.27
CA SER A 25 1.01 -9.22 -4.37
C SER A 25 0.44 -9.51 -2.99
N ASP A 26 -0.75 -8.99 -2.71
CA ASP A 26 -1.54 -9.32 -1.53
C ASP A 26 -2.66 -10.27 -1.95
N THR A 27 -2.62 -11.51 -1.46
CA THR A 27 -3.62 -12.52 -1.82
C THR A 27 -4.46 -12.91 -0.61
N ALA A 28 -5.73 -12.52 -0.62
CA ALA A 28 -6.70 -13.06 0.32
C ALA A 28 -7.09 -14.48 -0.13
N CYS A 29 -6.58 -15.48 0.57
CA CYS A 29 -6.87 -16.89 0.32
C CYS A 29 -8.27 -17.27 0.86
N PRO A 30 -8.89 -18.35 0.35
CA PRO A 30 -10.12 -18.90 0.91
C PRO A 30 -10.03 -19.10 2.43
N GLY A 31 -11.04 -18.61 3.14
CA GLY A 31 -11.10 -18.72 4.61
C GLY A 31 -10.26 -17.70 5.37
N SER A 32 -9.62 -16.73 4.70
CA SER A 32 -9.03 -15.58 5.39
C SER A 32 -10.09 -14.82 6.18
N ASP A 33 -9.75 -14.32 7.36
CA ASP A 33 -10.65 -13.54 8.23
C ASP A 33 -10.24 -12.07 8.27
N TYR A 34 -10.95 -11.25 9.06
CA TYR A 34 -10.63 -9.86 9.27
C TYR A 34 -9.19 -9.68 9.78
N GLN A 35 -8.47 -8.77 9.15
CA GLN A 35 -7.30 -8.18 9.76
C GLN A 35 -7.73 -7.19 10.85
N ASN A 36 -6.84 -6.91 11.80
CA ASN A 36 -7.03 -5.77 12.69
C ASN A 36 -7.03 -4.47 11.87
N VAL A 37 -7.73 -3.45 12.37
CA VAL A 37 -7.65 -2.12 11.76
C VAL A 37 -6.25 -1.56 11.99
N HIS A 38 -5.58 -1.14 10.93
CA HIS A 38 -4.20 -0.68 10.97
C HIS A 38 -3.95 0.42 9.93
N SER A 39 -2.80 1.08 10.05
CA SER A 39 -2.12 1.74 8.94
C SER A 39 -0.85 0.97 8.59
N ASP A 40 -0.34 1.05 7.36
CA ASP A 40 0.88 0.31 7.03
C ASP A 40 2.12 0.94 7.66
N LEU A 41 2.06 2.25 7.91
CA LEU A 41 3.12 3.00 8.57
C LEU A 41 2.54 3.95 9.61
N PRO A 42 3.32 4.26 10.68
CA PRO A 42 2.95 5.28 11.65
C PRO A 42 3.12 6.69 11.06
N PRO A 43 2.62 7.75 11.75
CA PRO A 43 3.03 9.12 11.44
C PRO A 43 4.56 9.26 11.42
N LEU A 44 5.09 10.13 10.55
CA LEU A 44 6.55 10.28 10.37
C LEU A 44 7.26 10.76 11.64
N PHE A 45 6.64 11.66 12.42
CA PHE A 45 7.15 12.12 13.71
C PHE A 45 6.05 12.02 14.77
N PRO A 46 5.83 10.81 15.31
CA PRO A 46 4.69 10.52 16.17
C PRO A 46 4.70 11.25 17.53
N GLY A 47 5.82 11.89 17.90
CA GLY A 47 5.93 12.74 19.09
C GLY A 47 5.62 14.22 18.86
N LEU A 48 5.39 14.66 17.62
CA LEU A 48 5.17 16.08 17.31
C LEU A 48 3.72 16.52 17.57
N GLY A 49 2.77 15.56 17.62
CA GLY A 49 1.35 15.86 17.85
C GLY A 49 0.67 16.62 16.71
N VAL A 50 1.31 16.71 15.53
CA VAL A 50 0.75 17.33 14.33
C VAL A 50 0.89 16.38 13.15
N SER A 51 -0.11 16.37 12.27
CA SER A 51 -0.03 15.58 11.05
C SER A 51 0.80 16.34 10.02
N LEU A 52 1.81 15.65 9.48
CA LEU A 52 2.63 16.18 8.40
C LEU A 52 2.07 15.83 7.02
N PRO A 53 2.50 16.56 5.97
CA PRO A 53 2.17 16.21 4.60
C PRO A 53 2.47 14.74 4.28
N VAL A 54 1.74 14.21 3.30
CA VAL A 54 1.95 12.87 2.77
C VAL A 54 3.40 12.67 2.31
N TYR A 55 3.97 11.54 2.71
CA TYR A 55 5.33 11.13 2.34
C TYR A 55 5.35 9.80 1.59
N SER A 56 4.22 9.08 1.59
CA SER A 56 4.09 7.76 0.98
C SER A 56 2.64 7.46 0.58
N LEU A 57 2.49 6.86 -0.59
CA LEU A 57 1.22 6.43 -1.18
C LEU A 57 1.28 4.95 -1.53
N VAL A 58 0.19 4.24 -1.27
CA VAL A 58 -0.01 2.87 -1.74
C VAL A 58 -0.94 2.88 -2.95
N LEU A 59 -0.54 2.20 -4.02
CA LEU A 59 -1.33 1.93 -5.21
C LEU A 59 -1.72 0.44 -5.20
N ASN A 60 -3.00 0.16 -5.07
CA ASN A 60 -3.57 -1.18 -5.17
C ASN A 60 -4.25 -1.37 -6.54
N VAL A 61 -3.97 -2.49 -7.20
CA VAL A 61 -4.58 -2.89 -8.48
C VAL A 61 -5.09 -4.34 -8.36
N PRO A 62 -6.41 -4.58 -8.29
CA PRO A 62 -6.93 -5.92 -8.15
C PRO A 62 -6.77 -6.71 -9.45
N LEU A 63 -6.37 -7.98 -9.35
CA LEU A 63 -6.22 -8.88 -10.51
C LEU A 63 -7.51 -9.65 -10.84
N VAL A 64 -8.52 -9.55 -9.98
CA VAL A 64 -9.85 -10.12 -10.13
C VAL A 64 -10.89 -9.10 -9.68
N ASP A 65 -12.15 -9.28 -10.06
CA ASP A 65 -13.23 -8.42 -9.55
C ASP A 65 -13.32 -8.56 -8.03
N VAL A 66 -13.40 -7.44 -7.32
CA VAL A 66 -13.52 -7.33 -5.87
C VAL A 66 -14.96 -7.00 -5.51
N ASN A 67 -15.57 -7.87 -4.73
CA ASN A 67 -16.95 -7.78 -4.28
C ASN A 67 -17.04 -8.21 -2.81
N GLU A 68 -18.23 -8.10 -2.22
CA GLU A 68 -18.47 -8.42 -0.80
C GLU A 68 -18.02 -9.84 -0.40
N GLU A 69 -18.17 -10.83 -1.29
CA GLU A 69 -17.92 -12.24 -0.96
C GLU A 69 -16.43 -12.60 -0.91
N ASN A 70 -15.60 -11.94 -1.72
CA ASN A 70 -14.18 -12.29 -1.87
C ASN A 70 -13.22 -11.40 -1.08
N GLY A 71 -13.75 -10.66 -0.12
CA GLY A 71 -12.96 -9.91 0.85
C GLY A 71 -12.44 -8.59 0.28
N PRO A 72 -13.28 -7.55 0.14
CA PRO A 72 -12.83 -6.22 -0.27
C PRO A 72 -11.90 -5.60 0.78
N LEU A 73 -11.08 -4.63 0.36
CA LEU A 73 -10.42 -3.74 1.31
C LEU A 73 -11.50 -2.92 2.03
N GLU A 74 -11.42 -2.81 3.34
CA GLU A 74 -12.24 -1.88 4.11
C GLU A 74 -11.37 -0.71 4.60
N VAL A 75 -11.88 0.51 4.46
CA VAL A 75 -11.15 1.76 4.73
C VAL A 75 -11.96 2.69 5.63
N TRP A 76 -11.29 3.55 6.39
CA TRP A 76 -11.92 4.61 7.19
C TRP A 76 -11.60 5.99 6.62
N PRO A 77 -12.45 6.52 5.70
CA PRO A 77 -12.13 7.70 4.91
C PRO A 77 -12.25 9.03 5.67
N GLY A 78 -12.70 9.02 6.93
CA GLY A 78 -12.97 10.20 7.76
C GLY A 78 -11.75 10.99 8.26
N GLY A 79 -10.65 11.02 7.50
CA GLY A 79 -9.44 11.76 7.88
C GLY A 79 -8.47 10.99 8.78
N THR A 80 -8.55 9.66 8.83
CA THR A 80 -7.67 8.82 9.67
C THR A 80 -6.17 8.99 9.37
N HIS A 81 -5.81 9.26 8.12
CA HIS A 81 -4.44 9.59 7.71
C HIS A 81 -3.91 10.92 8.30
N LEU A 82 -4.80 11.77 8.83
CA LEU A 82 -4.45 13.01 9.53
C LEU A 82 -4.31 12.82 11.04
N ASN A 83 -4.49 11.60 11.56
CA ASN A 83 -4.26 11.34 12.97
C ASN A 83 -2.75 11.47 13.29
N PRO A 84 -2.33 12.44 14.13
CA PRO A 84 -0.93 12.62 14.49
C PRO A 84 -0.45 11.65 15.56
N ASP A 85 -1.36 10.95 16.22
CA ASP A 85 -1.06 10.14 17.38
C ASP A 85 -0.23 8.93 17.00
N ASN A 86 0.71 8.59 17.87
CA ASN A 86 1.48 7.34 17.83
C ASN A 86 0.61 6.14 18.22
N THR A 87 -0.54 5.98 17.57
CA THR A 87 -1.32 4.76 17.73
C THR A 87 -0.40 3.59 17.40
N GLU A 88 -0.40 2.57 18.26
CA GLU A 88 0.21 1.28 17.97
C GLU A 88 -0.48 0.76 16.69
N HIS A 89 0.04 1.19 15.55
CA HIS A 89 -0.68 1.23 14.29
C HIS A 89 -1.01 -0.17 13.74
N THR A 90 -0.48 -1.21 14.38
CA THR A 90 -0.75 -2.63 14.11
C THR A 90 -1.21 -3.39 15.36
N ALA A 91 -1.59 -2.70 16.45
CA ALA A 91 -2.06 -3.35 17.67
C ALA A 91 -3.35 -4.14 17.43
N ILE A 92 -3.49 -5.24 18.17
CA ILE A 92 -4.64 -6.14 18.06
C ILE A 92 -5.88 -5.54 18.75
N ASP A 93 -5.69 -4.85 19.88
CA ASP A 93 -6.75 -4.35 20.76
C ASP A 93 -6.53 -2.89 21.21
N GLY A 94 -5.76 -2.12 20.42
CA GLY A 94 -5.41 -0.73 20.72
C GLY A 94 -6.55 0.27 20.50
N GLU A 95 -6.30 1.53 20.88
CA GLU A 95 -7.27 2.63 20.76
C GLU A 95 -7.75 2.86 19.31
N MET A 96 -6.89 2.61 18.32
CA MET A 96 -7.28 2.61 16.90
C MET A 96 -8.41 1.62 16.62
N VAL A 97 -8.26 0.37 17.06
CA VAL A 97 -9.24 -0.69 16.84
C VAL A 97 -10.56 -0.37 17.53
N LYS A 98 -10.50 0.16 18.77
CA LYS A 98 -11.70 0.59 19.51
C LYS A 98 -12.40 1.76 18.80
N ALA A 99 -11.67 2.80 18.41
CA ALA A 99 -12.22 3.96 17.71
C ALA A 99 -12.87 3.55 16.38
N ALA A 100 -12.25 2.64 15.63
CA ALA A 100 -12.75 2.16 14.36
C ALA A 100 -14.16 1.53 14.45
N THR A 101 -14.54 0.97 15.60
CA THR A 101 -15.91 0.42 15.82
C THR A 101 -17.01 1.48 15.86
N MET A 102 -16.65 2.74 16.13
CA MET A 102 -17.58 3.86 16.24
C MET A 102 -17.47 4.84 15.06
N MET A 103 -16.55 4.59 14.14
CA MET A 103 -16.29 5.43 12.98
C MET A 103 -16.90 4.83 11.72
N HIS A 104 -17.23 5.70 10.76
CA HIS A 104 -17.68 5.28 9.44
C HIS A 104 -16.56 4.55 8.68
N ALA A 105 -16.90 3.38 8.13
CA ALA A 105 -16.02 2.55 7.32
C ALA A 105 -16.68 2.26 5.97
N GLU A 106 -15.86 2.08 4.93
CA GLU A 106 -16.32 1.78 3.58
C GLU A 106 -15.57 0.58 3.00
N LYS A 107 -16.31 -0.33 2.38
CA LYS A 107 -15.73 -1.43 1.59
C LYS A 107 -15.52 -0.98 0.16
N VAL A 108 -14.33 -1.22 -0.35
CA VAL A 108 -13.91 -0.75 -1.68
C VAL A 108 -14.13 -1.86 -2.70
N PHE A 109 -15.25 -1.79 -3.42
CA PHE A 109 -15.58 -2.69 -4.52
C PHE A 109 -14.97 -2.20 -5.84
N MET A 110 -14.38 -3.11 -6.61
CA MET A 110 -13.59 -2.75 -7.78
C MET A 110 -13.63 -3.85 -8.83
N PRO A 111 -13.92 -3.54 -10.10
CA PRO A 111 -13.58 -4.44 -11.21
C PRO A 111 -12.08 -4.72 -11.30
N ALA A 112 -11.69 -5.86 -11.85
CA ALA A 112 -10.29 -6.20 -12.13
C ALA A 112 -9.60 -5.09 -12.96
N GLY A 113 -8.37 -4.73 -12.58
CA GLY A 113 -7.60 -3.67 -13.23
C GLY A 113 -7.95 -2.23 -12.79
N SER A 114 -8.91 -2.06 -11.88
CA SER A 114 -9.16 -0.77 -11.22
C SER A 114 -7.93 -0.29 -10.43
N ILE A 115 -7.97 0.95 -9.95
CA ILE A 115 -6.88 1.57 -9.21
C ILE A 115 -7.44 2.20 -7.94
N VAL A 116 -6.83 1.89 -6.79
CA VAL A 116 -7.01 2.62 -5.54
C VAL A 116 -5.67 3.19 -5.12
N ILE A 117 -5.65 4.51 -4.89
CA ILE A 117 -4.51 5.23 -4.34
C ILE A 117 -4.88 5.67 -2.92
N ARG A 118 -4.05 5.35 -1.94
CA ARG A 118 -4.27 5.72 -0.54
C ARG A 118 -3.02 6.27 0.11
N ASP A 119 -3.21 7.22 1.04
CA ASP A 119 -2.15 7.58 1.98
C ASP A 119 -1.79 6.34 2.81
N ILE A 120 -0.50 6.07 2.99
CA ILE A 120 -0.03 4.90 3.71
C ILE A 120 -0.51 4.85 5.18
N ARG A 121 -0.87 6.02 5.72
CA ARG A 121 -1.38 6.21 7.10
C ARG A 121 -2.89 6.03 7.20
N MET A 122 -3.60 5.90 6.08
CA MET A 122 -5.05 5.70 6.12
C MET A 122 -5.38 4.37 6.80
N TRP A 123 -6.30 4.42 7.76
CA TRP A 123 -6.73 3.21 8.45
C TRP A 123 -7.49 2.31 7.49
N HIS A 124 -7.13 1.04 7.51
CA HIS A 124 -7.73 0.03 6.67
C HIS A 124 -7.62 -1.36 7.30
N ARG A 125 -8.32 -2.32 6.72
CA ARG A 125 -8.12 -3.74 6.98
C ARG A 125 -8.55 -4.60 5.80
N GLY A 126 -7.96 -5.79 5.69
CA GLY A 126 -8.50 -6.89 4.92
C GLY A 126 -9.76 -7.45 5.58
N THR A 127 -10.72 -7.85 4.74
CA THR A 127 -11.97 -8.48 5.17
C THR A 127 -12.01 -9.95 4.70
N PRO A 128 -12.95 -10.76 5.23
CA PRO A 128 -12.95 -12.20 4.96
C PRO A 128 -13.18 -12.54 3.50
N ASN A 129 -12.41 -13.52 2.99
CA ASN A 129 -12.69 -14.13 1.69
C ASN A 129 -13.50 -15.42 1.93
N ARG A 130 -14.80 -15.36 1.61
CA ARG A 130 -15.77 -16.44 1.78
C ARG A 130 -15.87 -17.34 0.54
N THR A 131 -15.14 -17.01 -0.52
CA THR A 131 -15.13 -17.79 -1.75
C THR A 131 -14.10 -18.92 -1.69
N ASN A 132 -14.17 -19.83 -2.66
CA ASN A 132 -13.19 -20.90 -2.85
C ASN A 132 -12.03 -20.52 -3.78
N ALA A 133 -11.88 -19.22 -4.11
CA ALA A 133 -10.86 -18.71 -5.01
C ALA A 133 -9.99 -17.65 -4.32
N ASN A 134 -8.74 -17.50 -4.76
CA ASN A 134 -7.86 -16.45 -4.29
C ASN A 134 -8.30 -15.09 -4.84
N ARG A 135 -8.34 -14.07 -3.97
CA ARG A 135 -8.48 -12.67 -4.36
C ARG A 135 -7.12 -11.98 -4.30
N THR A 136 -6.43 -11.96 -5.43
CA THR A 136 -5.09 -11.36 -5.55
C THR A 136 -5.17 -9.90 -5.98
N ASN A 137 -4.39 -9.06 -5.33
CA ASN A 137 -4.15 -7.66 -5.63
C ASN A 137 -2.65 -7.42 -5.81
N VAL A 138 -2.25 -6.50 -6.69
CA VAL A 138 -0.88 -5.97 -6.73
C VAL A 138 -0.83 -4.69 -5.92
N ALA A 139 0.19 -4.54 -5.07
CA ALA A 139 0.46 -3.35 -4.31
C ALA A 139 1.82 -2.75 -4.71
N LEU A 140 1.83 -1.44 -4.95
CA LEU A 140 3.04 -0.65 -5.12
C LEU A 140 3.06 0.47 -4.08
N ILE A 141 4.22 0.74 -3.47
CA ILE A 141 4.38 1.86 -2.55
C ILE A 141 5.31 2.89 -3.18
N TYR A 142 4.78 4.10 -3.37
CA TYR A 142 5.48 5.26 -3.88
C TYR A 142 5.81 6.22 -2.74
N ASN A 143 7.04 6.68 -2.70
CA ASN A 143 7.55 7.50 -1.61
C ASN A 143 8.19 8.78 -2.14
N LYS A 144 8.20 9.82 -1.29
CA LYS A 144 9.15 10.94 -1.46
C LYS A 144 10.59 10.41 -1.45
N ASP A 145 11.48 11.07 -2.17
CA ASP A 145 12.85 10.62 -2.41
C ASP A 145 13.68 10.41 -1.14
N TRP A 146 13.52 11.29 -0.16
CA TRP A 146 14.19 11.25 1.15
C TRP A 146 13.62 10.18 2.08
N TYR A 147 12.46 9.59 1.77
CA TYR A 147 11.88 8.56 2.61
C TYR A 147 12.50 7.20 2.27
N GLY A 148 13.30 6.70 3.21
CA GLY A 148 14.12 5.49 3.04
C GLY A 148 13.56 4.23 3.68
N ALA A 149 12.31 4.22 4.18
CA ALA A 149 11.72 3.00 4.73
C ALA A 149 11.00 2.20 3.63
N GLY A 150 11.14 0.87 3.69
CA GLY A 150 10.58 -0.05 2.71
C GLY A 150 11.36 -1.35 2.64
N GLY A 151 10.91 -2.26 1.78
CA GLY A 151 11.69 -3.44 1.40
C GLY A 151 12.81 -3.06 0.43
N GLU A 152 13.65 -4.04 0.10
CA GLU A 152 14.60 -3.94 -1.01
C GLU A 152 14.07 -4.76 -2.18
N ILE A 153 13.94 -4.15 -3.36
CA ILE A 153 13.57 -4.85 -4.59
C ILE A 153 14.85 -5.22 -5.33
N HIS A 154 15.07 -6.52 -5.55
CA HIS A 154 16.17 -6.99 -6.37
C HIS A 154 15.76 -6.96 -7.85
N ILE A 155 16.54 -6.24 -8.66
CA ILE A 155 16.27 -6.08 -10.10
C ILE A 155 17.51 -6.53 -10.87
N PRO A 156 17.45 -7.64 -11.63
CA PRO A 156 18.54 -8.03 -12.52
C PRO A 156 18.92 -6.91 -13.49
N GLN A 157 20.21 -6.77 -13.78
CA GLN A 157 20.71 -5.67 -14.63
C GLN A 157 19.99 -5.59 -15.97
N GLU A 158 19.85 -6.73 -16.65
CA GLU A 158 19.15 -6.83 -17.93
C GLU A 158 17.67 -6.41 -17.85
N THR A 159 17.01 -6.70 -16.72
CA THR A 159 15.63 -6.29 -16.48
C THR A 159 15.57 -4.79 -16.33
N TYR A 160 16.43 -4.20 -15.49
CA TYR A 160 16.47 -2.75 -15.28
C TYR A 160 16.78 -1.98 -16.56
N ASP A 161 17.74 -2.44 -17.35
CA ASP A 161 18.15 -1.79 -18.60
C ASP A 161 17.05 -1.79 -19.65
N ALA A 162 16.19 -2.82 -19.65
CA ALA A 162 15.02 -2.94 -20.53
C ALA A 162 13.82 -2.10 -20.08
N LEU A 163 13.81 -1.56 -18.85
CA LEU A 163 12.69 -0.77 -18.35
C LEU A 163 12.59 0.59 -19.07
N PRO A 164 11.37 1.11 -19.30
CA PRO A 164 11.18 2.48 -19.79
C PRO A 164 11.87 3.52 -18.88
N PRO A 165 12.32 4.67 -19.41
CA PRO A 165 13.06 5.68 -18.64
C PRO A 165 12.39 6.08 -17.33
N ARG A 166 11.07 6.31 -17.35
CA ARG A 166 10.30 6.66 -16.15
C ARG A 166 10.29 5.54 -15.10
N VAL A 167 10.24 4.28 -15.54
CA VAL A 167 10.24 3.15 -14.61
C VAL A 167 11.64 2.95 -14.00
N ARG A 168 12.71 3.12 -14.79
CA ARG A 168 14.08 3.15 -14.27
C ARG A 168 14.24 4.23 -13.21
N GLU A 169 13.73 5.43 -13.47
CA GLU A 169 13.76 6.51 -12.50
C GLU A 169 13.05 6.12 -11.18
N LEU A 170 11.87 5.50 -11.24
CA LEU A 170 11.13 5.07 -10.05
C LEU A 170 11.90 4.06 -9.19
N PHE A 171 12.69 3.17 -9.79
CA PHE A 171 13.45 2.13 -9.09
C PHE A 171 14.96 2.42 -8.99
N ARG A 172 15.39 3.66 -9.25
CA ARG A 172 16.82 4.04 -9.37
C ARG A 172 17.68 3.82 -8.12
N PHE A 173 17.06 3.52 -6.99
CA PHE A 173 17.73 3.28 -5.70
C PHE A 173 17.54 1.85 -5.17
N GLU A 174 16.88 0.99 -5.94
CA GLU A 174 16.71 -0.41 -5.59
C GLU A 174 17.99 -1.22 -5.86
N ARG A 175 17.99 -2.51 -5.52
CA ARG A 175 19.13 -3.43 -5.70
C ARG A 175 19.29 -3.84 -7.17
N ILE A 176 19.78 -2.92 -7.99
CA ILE A 176 20.04 -3.13 -9.42
C ILE A 176 21.29 -4.02 -9.61
N GLY A 177 21.19 -4.99 -10.51
CA GLY A 177 22.26 -5.96 -10.80
C GLY A 177 22.24 -7.21 -9.91
N TYR A 178 21.30 -7.29 -8.97
CA TYR A 178 21.12 -8.46 -8.11
C TYR A 178 20.11 -9.42 -8.74
N ALA A 179 20.30 -10.73 -8.51
CA ALA A 179 19.31 -11.73 -8.91
C ALA A 179 17.96 -11.46 -8.22
N ALA A 180 16.87 -11.65 -8.97
CA ALA A 180 15.52 -11.53 -8.42
C ALA A 180 15.38 -12.45 -7.21
N LYS A 181 14.95 -11.88 -6.08
CA LYS A 181 14.75 -12.63 -4.84
C LYS A 181 13.48 -13.47 -4.97
N MET A 182 13.59 -14.78 -4.77
CA MET A 182 12.41 -15.64 -4.82
C MET A 182 11.65 -15.58 -3.49
N PRO A 183 10.30 -15.73 -3.50
CA PRO A 183 9.48 -15.61 -2.29
C PRO A 183 9.84 -16.60 -1.16
N TRP A 184 10.56 -17.68 -1.47
CA TRP A 184 10.97 -18.74 -0.54
C TRP A 184 12.41 -18.60 -0.05
N GLU A 185 13.15 -17.59 -0.50
CA GLU A 185 14.53 -17.33 -0.09
C GLU A 185 14.50 -16.33 1.09
N TRP A 186 14.61 -16.83 2.32
CA TRP A 186 14.69 -16.02 3.54
C TRP A 186 16.14 -15.68 3.90
#